data_AF-A0ABD6CTY9-F1
#
_entry.id   AF-A0ABD6CTY9-F1
#
_cell.length_a   1.000
_cell.length_b   1.000
_cell.length_c   1.000
_cell.angle_alpha   90.00
_cell.angle_beta   90.00
_cell.angle_gamma   90.00
#
_symmetry.space_group_name_H-M   'P 1'
#
loop_
_entity.id
_entity.type
_entity.pdbx_description
1 polymer ?
#
loop_
_entity_poly.entity_id
_entity_poly.type
_entity_poly.pdbx_seq_one_letter_code
_entity_poly.pdbx_strand_id
1 'polypeptide(L)' 'MDKRTLVVGVHGVVALGLVAFGAYRVSRGAVVPGVLNVVMAGVVVAVGRYVADIA' A
#
# COMPACT_ATOMS: atom_id res chain seq x y z
N MET A 1 11.93 -17.74 -5.45
CA MET A 1 10.63 -17.24 -4.95
C MET A 1 9.59 -17.52 -6.01
N ASP A 2 8.44 -18.03 -5.61
CA ASP A 2 7.26 -18.13 -6.45
C ASP A 2 6.76 -16.73 -6.85
N LYS A 3 6.23 -16.62 -8.07
CA LYS A 3 5.74 -15.37 -8.66
C LYS A 3 4.69 -14.70 -7.75
N ARG A 4 3.86 -15.51 -7.10
CA ARG A 4 2.85 -15.08 -6.12
C ARG A 4 3.47 -14.32 -4.95
N THR A 5 4.49 -14.87 -4.29
CA THR A 5 5.18 -14.18 -3.18
C THR A 5 5.85 -12.89 -3.62
N LEU A 6 6.38 -12.83 -4.84
CA LEU A 6 7.00 -11.62 -5.37
C LEU A 6 5.97 -10.50 -5.58
N VAL A 7 4.81 -10.82 -6.17
CA VAL A 7 3.71 -9.85 -6.37
C VAL A 7 3.21 -9.30 -5.03
N VAL A 8 2.94 -10.18 -4.06
CA VAL A 8 2.47 -9.77 -2.72
C VAL A 8 3.54 -8.95 -2.00
N GLY A 9 4.81 -9.35 -2.11
CA GLY A 9 5.93 -8.64 -1.50
C GLY A 9 6.09 -7.20 -2.03
N VAL A 10 6.06 -7.03 -3.35
CA VAL A 10 6.18 -5.69 -3.98
C VAL A 10 5.02 -4.78 -3.55
N HIS A 11 3.79 -5.27 -3.61
CA HIS A 11 2.63 -4.48 -3.19
C HIS A 11 2.66 -4.17 -1.69
N GLY A 12 3.15 -5.09 -0.86
CA GLY A 12 3.38 -4.87 0.56
C GLY A 12 4.37 -3.73 0.82
N VAL A 13 5.49 -3.70 0.11
CA VAL A 13 6.50 -2.62 0.23
C VAL A 13 5.91 -1.26 -0.18
N VAL A 14 5.18 -1.21 -1.30
CA VAL A 14 4.53 0.03 -1.77
C VAL A 14 3.48 0.50 -0.75
N ALA A 15 2.66 -0.41 -0.23
CA ALA A 15 1.66 -0.09 0.78
C ALA A 15 2.28 0.45 2.07
N LEU A 16 3.39 -0.13 2.54
CA LEU A 16 4.13 0.39 3.69
C LEU A 16 4.64 1.83 3.45
N GLY A 17 5.17 2.11 2.26
CA GLY A 17 5.57 3.47 1.89
C GLY A 17 4.40 4.45 1.94
N LEU A 18 3.25 4.08 1.36
CA LEU A 18 2.05 4.90 1.39
C LEU A 18 1.55 5.17 2.81
N VAL A 19 1.55 4.16 3.68
CA VAL A 19 1.17 4.34 5.09
C VAL A 19 2.15 5.28 5.81
N ALA A 20 3.46 5.11 5.62
CA ALA A 20 4.47 5.96 6.24
C ALA A 20 4.33 7.43 5.80
N PHE A 21 4.17 7.67 4.49
CA PHE A 21 3.91 9.02 3.98
C PHE A 21 2.57 9.59 4.44
N GLY A 22 1.54 8.74 4.52
CA GLY A 22 0.24 9.13 5.05
C GLY A 22 0.34 9.61 6.49
N ALA A 23 0.97 8.81 7.36
CA ALA A 23 1.20 9.14 8.77
C ALA A 23 2.04 10.42 8.93
N TYR A 24 3.10 10.59 8.13
CA TYR A 24 3.90 11.81 8.12
C TYR A 24 3.07 13.04 7.71
N ARG A 25 2.18 12.93 6.72
CA ARG A 25 1.31 14.04 6.31
C ARG A 25 0.31 14.41 7.41
N VAL A 26 -0.30 13.40 8.05
CA VAL A 26 -1.20 13.62 9.19
C VAL A 26 -0.47 14.34 10.32
N SER A 27 0.76 13.93 10.67
CA SER A 27 1.54 14.57 11.73
C SER A 27 1.95 16.02 11.42
N ARG A 28 1.93 16.41 10.14
CA ARG A 28 2.19 17.78 9.67
C ARG A 28 0.92 18.61 9.45
N GLY A 29 -0.24 18.12 9.88
CA GLY A 29 -1.54 18.81 9.75
C GLY A 29 -2.24 18.62 8.41
N ALA A 30 -1.63 17.89 7.48
CA ALA A 30 -2.20 17.59 6.17
C ALA A 30 -3.06 16.30 6.25
N VAL A 31 -4.16 16.37 7.00
CA VAL A 31 -4.98 15.19 7.38
C VAL A 31 -5.61 14.50 6.17
N VAL A 32 -6.38 15.24 5.35
CA VAL A 32 -7.05 14.69 4.16
C VAL A 32 -6.08 13.97 3.22
N PRO A 33 -4.98 14.60 2.74
CA PRO A 33 -4.01 13.90 1.90
C PRO A 33 -3.30 12.74 2.61
N GLY A 34 -3.13 12.82 3.94
CA GLY A 34 -2.55 11.73 4.71
C GLY A 34 -3.45 10.50 4.80
N VAL A 35 -4.75 10.70 5.03
CA VAL A 35 -5.75 9.63 5.04
C VAL A 35 -5.89 9.00 3.65
N LEU A 36 -5.89 9.81 2.58
CA LEU A 36 -5.94 9.30 1.20
C LEU A 36 -4.76 8.35 0.89
N ASN A 37 -3.55 8.67 1.36
CA ASN A 37 -2.41 7.77 1.21
C ASN A 37 -2.63 6.42 1.91
N VAL A 38 -3.19 6.42 3.12
CA VAL A 38 -3.48 5.18 3.87
C VAL A 38 -4.56 4.36 3.16
N VAL A 39 -5.61 5.01 2.64
CA VAL A 39 -6.65 4.33 1.84
C VAL A 39 -6.04 3.70 0.59
N MET A 40 -5.20 4.44 -0.12
CA MET A 40 -4.49 3.92 -1.30
C MET A 40 -3.58 2.75 -0.97
N ALA A 41 -2.94 2.73 0.19
CA ALA A 41 -2.16 1.57 0.64
C ALA A 41 -3.04 0.31 0.73
N GLY A 42 -4.25 0.44 1.26
CA GLY A 42 -5.23 -0.65 1.30
C GLY A 42 -5.61 -1.16 -0.09
N VAL A 43 -5.83 -0.24 -1.04
CA VAL A 43 -6.12 -0.58 -2.45
C VAL A 43 -4.94 -1.35 -3.06
N VAL A 44 -3.70 -0.89 -2.86
CA VAL A 44 -2.50 -1.55 -3.36
C VAL A 44 -2.39 -2.98 -2.82
N VAL A 45 -2.64 -3.21 -1.53
CA VAL A 45 -2.64 -4.57 -0.96
C VAL A 45 -3.73 -5.44 -1.59
N ALA A 46 -4.94 -4.91 -1.75
CA ALA A 46 -6.05 -5.63 -2.36
C ALA A 46 -5.75 -6.03 -3.81
N VAL A 47 -5.19 -5.10 -4.59
CA VAL A 47 -4.74 -5.37 -5.97
C VAL A 47 -3.63 -6.40 -5.98
N GLY A 48 -2.64 -6.29 -5.10
CA GLY A 48 -1.56 -7.27 -4.99
C GLY A 48 -2.06 -8.69 -4.70
N ARG A 49 -3.05 -8.83 -3.81
CA ARG A 49 -3.72 -10.11 -3.52
C ARG A 49 -4.45 -10.65 -4.76
N TYR A 50 -5.27 -9.81 -5.39
CA TYR A 50 -6.03 -10.18 -6.59
C TYR A 50 -5.11 -10.64 -7.73
N VAL A 51 -4.06 -9.88 -8.03
CA VAL A 51 -3.08 -10.22 -9.07
C VAL A 51 -2.36 -11.52 -8.73
N ALA A 52 -1.98 -11.71 -7.48
CA ALA A 52 -1.29 -12.91 -7.03
C ALA A 52 -2.15 -14.18 -7.14
N ASP A 53 -3.47 -14.06 -7.04
CA ASP A 53 -4.39 -15.20 -7.16
C ASP A 53 -4.70 -15.59 -8.62
N ILE A 54 -4.50 -14.67 -9.58
CA ILE A 54 -4.70 -14.93 -11.02
C ILE A 54 -3.39 -15.18 -11.82
N ALA A 55 -2.22 -15.03 -11.18
CA ALA A 55 -0.90 -15.00 -11.83
C ALA A 55 -0.08 -16.27 -11.69
#